data_AF-A0A955T190-F1
#
_entry.id   AF-A0A955T190-F1
#
_cell.length_a   1.000
_cell.length_b   1.000
_cell.length_c   1.000
_cell.angle_alpha   90.00
_cell.angle_beta   90.00
_cell.angle_gamma   90.00
#
_symmetry.space_group_name_H-M   'P 1'
#
loop_
_entity.id
_entity.type
_entity.pdbx_description
1 polymer ?
#
loop_
_entity_poly.entity_id
_entity_poly.type
_entity_poly.pdbx_seq_one_letter_code
_entity_poly.pdbx_strand_id
1 'polypeptide(L)'
;EKTSELKSFYECPELFELPIDGNSKNKKWVLYGGSGDYLVGEFDGREFHPETEAIKFSYGDCFYASQTFSDIPEEDGRRIQIGWGRGDIPGMPFNQMMNFPSTLTLRSTEEGPRLFAQPVEEISLLRERTIPHGVELNGSTRELKEIESELLDIDLSAEIFGAKEVGLRIGSVEVVYDTAQSTLRFKDQSAPLQPIDGKIQLRLLVDRTSVEIFANQGRVYMPVHHIPEDGDTSLALFSRGGKASFSYAVHELKSIWE
;
A
#
# COMPACT_ATOMS: atom_id res chain seq x y z
N GLU A 1 -36.89 -2.24 -12.33
CA GLU A 1 -37.14 -1.66 -11.00
C GLU A 1 -35.79 -1.27 -10.41
N LYS A 2 -35.68 -0.12 -9.75
CA LYS A 2 -34.43 0.32 -9.11
C LYS A 2 -34.45 -0.21 -7.68
N THR A 3 -33.52 -1.10 -7.35
CA THR A 3 -33.50 -1.83 -6.06
C THR A 3 -32.57 -1.19 -5.02
N SER A 4 -31.58 -0.40 -5.44
CA SER A 4 -30.72 0.34 -4.49
C SER A 4 -30.26 1.68 -5.07
N GLU A 5 -29.99 2.64 -4.18
CA GLU A 5 -29.30 3.90 -4.48
C GLU A 5 -28.28 4.17 -3.38
N LEU A 6 -27.00 4.09 -3.73
CA LEU A 6 -25.90 4.40 -2.83
C LEU A 6 -25.17 5.62 -3.37
N LYS A 7 -25.15 6.69 -2.59
CA LYS A 7 -24.62 8.01 -3.01
C LYS A 7 -23.11 8.13 -2.87
N SER A 8 -22.47 7.10 -2.34
CA SER A 8 -21.06 7.14 -1.94
C SER A 8 -20.08 7.00 -3.10
N PHE A 9 -20.53 6.53 -4.27
CA PHE A 9 -19.66 6.13 -5.38
C PHE A 9 -20.15 6.67 -6.74
N TYR A 10 -19.23 7.09 -7.61
CA TYR A 10 -19.53 7.75 -8.88
C TYR A 10 -19.30 6.85 -10.11
N GLU A 11 -18.17 6.14 -10.17
CA GLU A 11 -17.71 5.33 -11.29
C GLU A 11 -17.17 3.98 -10.82
N CYS A 12 -16.96 3.04 -11.74
CA CYS A 12 -16.27 1.75 -11.54
C CYS A 12 -16.71 0.99 -10.28
N PRO A 13 -17.99 0.59 -10.16
CA PRO A 13 -18.46 -0.18 -9.02
C PRO A 13 -17.94 -1.62 -9.07
N GLU A 14 -17.57 -2.14 -7.90
CA GLU A 14 -17.18 -3.53 -7.66
C GLU A 14 -17.96 -4.08 -6.47
N LEU A 15 -18.44 -5.31 -6.57
CA LEU A 15 -19.19 -6.00 -5.52
C LEU A 15 -18.69 -7.44 -5.40
N PHE A 16 -18.16 -7.80 -4.23
CA PHE A 16 -17.63 -9.13 -3.97
C PHE A 16 -17.70 -9.48 -2.49
N GLU A 17 -17.56 -10.76 -2.17
CA GLU A 17 -17.58 -11.29 -0.83
C GLU A 17 -16.17 -11.63 -0.35
N LEU A 18 -15.84 -11.31 0.90
CA LEU A 18 -14.59 -11.70 1.55
C LEU A 18 -14.84 -12.34 2.93
N PRO A 19 -14.08 -13.39 3.29
CA PRO A 19 -14.07 -13.90 4.65
C PRO A 19 -13.35 -12.94 5.60
N ILE A 20 -13.96 -12.67 6.74
CA ILE A 20 -13.32 -11.91 7.82
C ILE A 20 -12.25 -12.80 8.46
N ASP A 21 -11.02 -12.33 8.51
CA ASP A 21 -9.86 -13.02 9.09
C ASP A 21 -9.65 -14.43 8.49
N GLY A 22 -10.02 -14.62 7.22
CA GLY A 22 -9.92 -15.92 6.54
C GLY A 22 -10.94 -16.96 6.98
N ASN A 23 -11.89 -16.63 7.85
CA ASN A 23 -12.94 -17.55 8.28
C ASN A 23 -14.04 -17.67 7.20
N SER A 24 -14.05 -18.77 6.45
CA SER A 24 -15.03 -19.02 5.38
C SER A 24 -16.49 -19.07 5.84
N LYS A 25 -16.76 -19.22 7.14
CA LYS A 25 -18.11 -19.21 7.73
C LYS A 25 -18.57 -17.82 8.16
N ASN A 26 -17.68 -16.83 8.15
CA ASN A 26 -17.98 -15.46 8.51
C ASN A 26 -17.49 -14.53 7.41
N LYS A 27 -18.39 -14.17 6.52
CA LYS A 27 -18.08 -13.36 5.35
C LYS A 27 -18.92 -12.10 5.33
N LYS A 28 -18.42 -11.07 4.65
CA LYS A 28 -19.17 -9.86 4.35
C LYS A 28 -19.03 -9.49 2.90
N TRP A 29 -20.05 -8.81 2.39
CA TRP A 29 -20.00 -8.17 1.10
C TRP A 29 -19.26 -6.83 1.22
N VAL A 30 -18.45 -6.57 0.21
CA VAL A 30 -17.73 -5.32 0.01
C VAL A 30 -18.23 -4.72 -1.28
N LEU A 31 -18.72 -3.49 -1.21
CA LEU A 31 -19.10 -2.68 -2.36
C LEU A 31 -18.19 -1.46 -2.39
N TYR A 32 -17.45 -1.26 -3.48
CA TYR A 32 -16.55 -0.11 -3.59
C TYR A 32 -16.67 0.57 -4.97
N GLY A 33 -16.28 1.84 -5.05
CA GLY A 33 -16.27 2.63 -6.30
C GLY A 33 -14.86 2.94 -6.82
N GLY A 34 -14.74 3.73 -7.88
CA GLY A 34 -13.46 3.96 -8.57
C GLY A 34 -12.28 4.43 -7.70
N SER A 35 -12.51 5.18 -6.62
CA SER A 35 -11.44 5.58 -5.68
C SER A 35 -10.97 4.44 -4.76
N GLY A 36 -11.63 3.28 -4.79
CA GLY A 36 -11.47 2.16 -3.87
C GLY A 36 -12.21 2.32 -2.55
N ASP A 37 -12.74 3.51 -2.25
CA ASP A 37 -13.53 3.72 -1.03
C ASP A 37 -14.74 2.79 -1.04
N TYR A 38 -15.05 2.21 0.12
CA TYR A 38 -15.89 1.01 0.19
C TYR A 38 -16.87 1.03 1.35
N LEU A 39 -17.94 0.25 1.19
CA LEU A 39 -18.89 -0.12 2.23
C LEU A 39 -18.70 -1.60 2.54
N VAL A 40 -18.85 -1.96 3.82
CA VAL A 40 -18.99 -3.35 4.24
C VAL A 40 -20.45 -3.58 4.62
N GLY A 41 -21.01 -4.71 4.23
CA GLY A 41 -22.39 -5.04 4.56
C GLY A 41 -22.85 -6.40 4.06
N GLU A 42 -24.15 -6.50 3.80
CA GLU A 42 -24.82 -7.69 3.30
C GLU A 42 -25.41 -7.45 1.92
N PHE A 43 -25.44 -8.49 1.08
CA PHE A 43 -26.11 -8.45 -0.22
C PHE A 43 -27.03 -9.66 -0.36
N ASP A 44 -28.32 -9.41 -0.53
CA ASP A 44 -29.35 -10.46 -0.63
C ASP A 44 -29.58 -10.97 -2.06
N GLY A 45 -28.75 -10.53 -3.02
CA GLY A 45 -28.91 -10.78 -4.44
C GLY A 45 -29.70 -9.69 -5.18
N ARG A 46 -30.28 -8.72 -4.48
CA ARG A 46 -31.06 -7.61 -5.06
C ARG A 46 -30.72 -6.25 -4.46
N GLU A 47 -30.55 -6.19 -3.14
CA GLU A 47 -30.26 -4.99 -2.37
C GLU A 47 -28.98 -5.15 -1.55
N PHE A 48 -28.18 -4.09 -1.52
CA PHE A 48 -27.01 -4.01 -0.64
C PHE A 48 -27.38 -3.25 0.63
N HIS A 49 -27.18 -3.88 1.77
CA HIS A 49 -27.49 -3.34 3.10
C HIS A 49 -26.17 -2.94 3.78
N PRO A 50 -25.78 -1.65 3.74
CA PRO A 50 -24.52 -1.20 4.34
C PRO A 50 -24.58 -1.30 5.86
N GLU A 51 -23.51 -1.83 6.46
CA GLU A 51 -23.29 -1.87 7.91
C GLU A 51 -22.27 -0.81 8.36
N THR A 52 -21.62 -0.14 7.41
CA THR A 52 -20.65 0.91 7.64
C THR A 52 -21.00 2.16 6.84
N GLU A 53 -20.48 3.31 7.27
CA GLU A 53 -20.28 4.44 6.38
C GLU A 53 -19.18 4.13 5.34
N ALA A 54 -19.00 5.00 4.35
CA ALA A 54 -17.93 4.83 3.37
C ALA A 54 -16.55 4.90 4.04
N ILE A 55 -15.74 3.86 3.86
CA ILE A 55 -14.40 3.72 4.42
C ILE A 55 -13.38 4.05 3.33
N LYS A 56 -12.42 4.91 3.67
CA LYS A 56 -11.31 5.26 2.78
C LYS A 56 -10.40 4.05 2.56
N PHE A 57 -10.07 3.75 1.30
CA PHE A 57 -9.19 2.63 0.96
C PHE A 57 -7.74 3.05 0.71
N SER A 58 -7.54 3.95 -0.26
CA SER A 58 -6.23 4.43 -0.68
C SER A 58 -5.97 5.84 -0.14
N TYR A 59 -4.73 6.06 0.33
CA TYR A 59 -4.26 7.32 0.91
C TYR A 59 -3.26 8.06 0.01
N GLY A 60 -3.06 7.61 -1.23
CA GLY A 60 -2.20 8.28 -2.20
C GLY A 60 -2.97 8.97 -3.33
N ASP A 61 -2.26 9.66 -4.22
CA ASP A 61 -2.82 10.37 -5.38
C ASP A 61 -2.87 9.51 -6.66
N CYS A 62 -2.17 8.37 -6.65
CA CYS A 62 -1.91 7.53 -7.80
C CYS A 62 -2.78 6.26 -7.80
N PHE A 63 -4.09 6.43 -7.63
CA PHE A 63 -5.05 5.32 -7.62
C PHE A 63 -6.45 5.77 -8.02
N TYR A 64 -7.05 5.12 -9.01
CA TYR A 64 -8.45 5.27 -9.38
C TYR A 64 -8.93 4.08 -10.23
N ALA A 65 -10.21 4.06 -10.59
CA ALA A 65 -10.86 3.08 -11.46
C ALA A 65 -10.48 1.62 -11.17
N SER A 66 -10.27 1.26 -9.90
CA SER A 66 -9.77 -0.06 -9.54
C SER A 66 -10.83 -1.13 -9.74
N GLN A 67 -10.45 -2.26 -10.33
CA GLN A 67 -11.33 -3.42 -10.53
C GLN A 67 -10.68 -4.67 -9.94
N THR A 68 -11.48 -5.70 -9.73
CA THR A 68 -11.00 -7.00 -9.28
C THR A 68 -11.12 -8.06 -10.37
N PHE A 69 -10.26 -9.07 -10.33
CA PHE A 69 -10.35 -10.18 -11.27
C PHE A 69 -11.54 -11.08 -10.92
N SER A 70 -12.36 -11.40 -11.91
CA SER A 70 -13.44 -12.40 -11.84
C SER A 70 -12.91 -13.80 -12.15
N ASP A 71 -13.68 -14.82 -11.76
CA ASP A 71 -13.44 -16.22 -12.11
C ASP A 71 -12.04 -16.74 -11.74
N ILE A 72 -11.47 -16.21 -10.64
CA ILE A 72 -10.26 -16.76 -10.03
C ILE A 72 -10.54 -18.22 -9.61
N PRO A 73 -9.67 -19.18 -9.99
CA PRO A 73 -9.86 -20.58 -9.61
C PRO A 73 -9.95 -20.77 -8.09
N GLU A 74 -10.74 -21.74 -7.64
CA GLU A 74 -10.99 -21.98 -6.21
C GLU A 74 -9.69 -22.34 -5.46
N GLU A 75 -8.75 -23.01 -6.14
CA GLU A 75 -7.44 -23.35 -5.59
C GLU A 75 -6.54 -22.14 -5.32
N ASP A 76 -6.77 -21.01 -6.00
CA ASP A 76 -6.10 -19.74 -5.72
C ASP A 76 -6.91 -18.96 -4.68
N GLY A 77 -8.20 -18.75 -4.96
CA GLY A 77 -9.16 -18.14 -4.04
C GLY A 77 -8.89 -16.68 -3.65
N ARG A 78 -7.81 -16.04 -4.15
CA ARG A 78 -7.48 -14.65 -3.84
C ARG A 78 -8.47 -13.69 -4.51
N ARG A 79 -8.74 -12.57 -3.85
CA ARG A 79 -9.35 -11.40 -4.47
C ARG A 79 -8.24 -10.46 -4.92
N ILE A 80 -7.92 -10.49 -6.22
CA ILE A 80 -6.84 -9.67 -6.79
C ILE A 80 -7.44 -8.40 -7.37
N GLN A 81 -6.89 -7.25 -7.00
CA GLN A 81 -7.26 -5.92 -7.48
C GLN A 81 -6.13 -5.33 -8.34
N ILE A 82 -6.52 -4.58 -9.36
CA ILE A 82 -5.61 -3.68 -10.09
C ILE A 82 -6.26 -2.29 -10.19
N GLY A 83 -5.47 -1.25 -9.93
CA GLY A 83 -5.87 0.15 -9.98
C GLY A 83 -5.22 0.89 -11.14
N TRP A 84 -5.89 1.90 -11.67
CA TRP A 84 -5.28 2.85 -12.59
C TRP A 84 -4.41 3.84 -11.80
N GLY A 85 -3.09 3.70 -11.98
CA GLY A 85 -2.07 4.56 -11.40
C GLY A 85 -1.97 5.87 -12.16
N ARG A 86 -2.58 6.92 -11.62
CA ARG A 86 -2.60 8.25 -12.25
C ARG A 86 -1.32 9.02 -11.96
N GLY A 87 -0.78 9.66 -13.00
CA GLY A 87 0.38 10.52 -12.92
C GLY A 87 0.88 10.85 -14.31
N ASP A 88 1.25 12.11 -14.53
CA ASP A 88 1.81 12.53 -15.81
C ASP A 88 3.27 12.08 -15.93
N ILE A 89 3.61 11.52 -17.10
CA ILE A 89 4.96 11.06 -17.42
C ILE A 89 5.50 11.87 -18.61
N PRO A 90 6.05 13.08 -18.38
CA PRO A 90 6.45 13.99 -19.45
C PRO A 90 7.52 13.39 -20.36
N GLY A 91 7.37 13.60 -21.67
CA GLY A 91 8.35 13.16 -22.66
C GLY A 91 8.27 11.69 -23.08
N MET A 92 7.32 10.92 -22.53
CA MET A 92 7.08 9.52 -22.93
C MET A 92 6.00 9.38 -24.01
N PRO A 93 6.05 8.32 -24.84
CA PRO A 93 5.02 8.04 -25.86
C PRO A 93 3.72 7.43 -25.28
N PHE A 94 3.71 7.15 -23.98
CA PHE A 94 2.56 6.73 -23.20
C PHE A 94 2.42 7.65 -21.98
N ASN A 95 1.27 7.60 -21.30
CA ASN A 95 1.08 8.31 -20.04
C ASN A 95 0.46 7.36 -19.01
N GLN A 96 0.74 7.63 -17.73
CA GLN A 96 0.21 6.87 -16.58
C GLN A 96 0.60 5.39 -16.58
N MET A 97 0.04 4.62 -15.65
CA MET A 97 0.32 3.19 -15.50
C MET A 97 -0.85 2.46 -14.81
N MET A 98 -0.73 1.15 -14.67
CA MET A 98 -1.50 0.41 -13.67
C MET A 98 -0.65 0.28 -12.41
N ASN A 99 -1.29 0.36 -11.24
CA ASN A 99 -0.63 -0.01 -9.99
C ASN A 99 -0.30 -1.50 -9.96
N PHE A 100 0.63 -1.90 -9.09
CA PHE A 100 0.96 -3.30 -8.94
C PHE A 100 -0.26 -4.10 -8.42
N PRO A 101 -0.57 -5.28 -9.01
CA PRO A 101 -1.70 -6.08 -8.55
C PRO A 101 -1.59 -6.42 -7.06
N SER A 102 -2.70 -6.25 -6.35
CA SER A 102 -2.76 -6.43 -4.89
C SER A 102 -3.83 -7.42 -4.51
N THR A 103 -3.50 -8.33 -3.59
CA THR A 103 -4.47 -9.17 -2.91
C THR A 103 -5.25 -8.35 -1.88
N LEU A 104 -6.56 -8.54 -1.84
CA LEU A 104 -7.44 -7.94 -0.85
C LEU A 104 -7.87 -8.98 0.19
N THR A 105 -7.75 -8.62 1.47
CA THR A 105 -8.31 -9.41 2.58
C THR A 105 -9.16 -8.52 3.46
N LEU A 106 -10.18 -9.08 4.10
CA LEU A 106 -11.01 -8.37 5.07
C LEU A 106 -10.61 -8.85 6.47
N ARG A 107 -10.17 -7.95 7.33
CA ARG A 107 -9.68 -8.29 8.68
C ARG A 107 -10.39 -7.50 9.76
N SER A 108 -10.55 -8.10 10.92
CA SER A 108 -11.11 -7.44 12.10
C SER A 108 -10.14 -6.38 12.63
N THR A 109 -10.68 -5.20 12.96
CA THR A 109 -9.94 -4.12 13.63
C THR A 109 -10.81 -3.51 14.72
N GLU A 110 -10.25 -2.64 15.57
CA GLU A 110 -11.01 -1.93 16.61
C GLU A 110 -12.13 -1.04 16.04
N GLU A 111 -12.00 -0.61 14.78
CA GLU A 111 -12.99 0.20 14.08
C GLU A 111 -14.00 -0.65 13.27
N GLY A 112 -13.98 -1.98 13.45
CA GLY A 112 -14.71 -2.96 12.66
C GLY A 112 -13.90 -3.55 11.49
N PRO A 113 -14.51 -4.37 10.64
CA PRO A 113 -13.83 -4.97 9.49
C PRO A 113 -13.23 -3.92 8.55
N ARG A 114 -11.98 -4.14 8.10
CA ARG A 114 -11.27 -3.28 7.15
C ARG A 114 -10.62 -4.11 6.05
N LEU A 115 -10.59 -3.57 4.84
CA LEU A 115 -9.78 -4.09 3.75
C LEU A 115 -8.30 -3.88 4.06
N PHE A 116 -7.51 -4.89 3.73
CA PHE A 116 -6.05 -4.87 3.74
C PHE A 116 -5.56 -5.26 2.35
N ALA A 117 -4.58 -4.51 1.83
CA ALA A 117 -3.98 -4.75 0.52
C ALA A 117 -2.51 -5.15 0.64
N GLN A 118 -2.09 -6.18 -0.10
CA GLN A 118 -0.68 -6.57 -0.21
C GLN A 118 -0.33 -6.90 -1.66
N PRO A 119 0.87 -6.56 -2.15
CA PRO A 119 1.33 -6.99 -3.47
C PRO A 119 1.15 -8.49 -3.63
N VAL A 120 0.69 -8.92 -4.82
CA VAL A 120 0.63 -10.35 -5.14
C VAL A 120 2.01 -11.00 -5.04
N GLU A 121 2.06 -12.26 -4.61
CA GLU A 121 3.31 -12.98 -4.32
C GLU A 121 4.19 -13.19 -5.56
N GLU A 122 3.60 -13.12 -6.75
CA GLU A 122 4.25 -13.23 -8.05
C GLU A 122 5.35 -12.17 -8.27
N ILE A 123 5.34 -11.06 -7.52
CA ILE A 123 6.46 -10.11 -7.49
C ILE A 123 7.80 -10.77 -7.12
N SER A 124 7.76 -11.85 -6.34
CA SER A 124 8.96 -12.62 -5.96
C SER A 124 9.70 -13.19 -7.16
N LEU A 125 9.01 -13.44 -8.28
CA LEU A 125 9.60 -13.92 -9.54
C LEU A 125 10.50 -12.87 -10.21
N LEU A 126 10.37 -11.61 -9.81
CA LEU A 126 11.15 -10.48 -10.31
C LEU A 126 12.38 -10.19 -9.45
N ARG A 127 12.49 -10.77 -8.26
CA ARG A 127 13.61 -10.51 -7.35
C ARG A 127 14.88 -11.14 -7.88
N GLU A 128 15.91 -10.33 -8.14
CA GLU A 128 17.23 -10.80 -8.58
C GLU A 128 18.23 -10.88 -7.43
N ARG A 129 18.21 -9.87 -6.56
CA ARG A 129 19.13 -9.76 -5.43
C ARG A 129 18.38 -9.29 -4.20
N THR A 130 18.69 -9.89 -3.05
CA THR A 130 18.10 -9.55 -1.75
C THR A 130 19.19 -9.13 -0.78
N ILE A 131 19.02 -7.98 -0.14
CA ILE A 131 20.00 -7.38 0.75
C ILE A 131 19.32 -7.14 2.11
N PRO A 132 19.38 -8.14 3.01
CA PRO A 132 18.82 -8.01 4.34
C PRO A 132 19.82 -7.37 5.30
N HIS A 133 19.34 -6.50 6.19
CA HIS A 133 20.18 -5.90 7.23
C HIS A 133 19.35 -5.39 8.41
N GLY A 134 20.05 -5.08 9.50
CA GLY A 134 19.49 -4.38 10.65
C GLY A 134 20.41 -3.27 11.10
N VAL A 135 19.84 -2.13 11.50
CA VAL A 135 20.62 -0.98 11.97
C VAL A 135 19.87 -0.23 13.06
N GLU A 136 20.60 0.19 14.08
CA GLU A 136 20.10 1.13 15.07
C GLU A 136 20.57 2.54 14.72
N LEU A 137 19.63 3.49 14.70
CA LEU A 137 19.91 4.91 14.50
C LEU A 137 19.48 5.68 15.74
N ASN A 138 20.21 6.73 16.08
CA ASN A 138 19.89 7.62 17.19
C ASN A 138 20.09 9.07 16.77
N GLY A 139 19.01 9.67 16.24
CA GLY A 139 19.06 11.02 15.68
C GLY A 139 20.01 11.15 14.48
N SER A 140 20.16 10.08 13.70
CA SER A 140 21.11 9.98 12.59
C SER A 140 20.48 9.40 11.33
N THR A 141 21.20 9.57 10.22
CA THR A 141 20.87 9.04 8.89
C THR A 141 21.94 8.03 8.46
N ARG A 142 21.53 6.96 7.78
CA ARG A 142 22.41 5.99 7.13
C ARG A 142 22.04 5.87 5.65
N GLU A 143 23.00 6.21 4.80
CA GLU A 143 22.94 5.93 3.37
C GLU A 143 23.04 4.42 3.10
N LEU A 144 22.18 3.90 2.23
CA LEU A 144 22.16 2.51 1.77
C LEU A 144 22.89 2.39 0.43
N LYS A 145 24.19 2.67 0.44
CA LYS A 145 25.04 2.72 -0.77
C LYS A 145 25.20 1.37 -1.47
N GLU A 146 24.84 0.29 -0.79
CA GLU A 146 24.85 -1.07 -1.31
C GLU A 146 23.71 -1.38 -2.29
N ILE A 147 22.71 -0.50 -2.40
CA ILE A 147 21.57 -0.61 -3.32
C ILE A 147 21.86 0.23 -4.56
N GLU A 148 21.87 -0.40 -5.73
CA GLU A 148 22.21 0.26 -7.01
C GLU A 148 21.08 0.17 -8.05
N SER A 149 19.90 -0.31 -7.65
CA SER A 149 18.72 -0.46 -8.52
C SER A 149 17.68 0.64 -8.30
N GLU A 150 17.00 1.01 -9.37
CA GLU A 150 15.81 1.89 -9.36
C GLU A 150 14.48 1.12 -9.18
N LEU A 151 14.50 -0.21 -9.36
CA LEU A 151 13.33 -1.08 -9.25
C LEU A 151 13.45 -1.93 -7.98
N LEU A 152 12.60 -1.67 -7.00
CA LEU A 152 12.75 -2.23 -5.66
C LEU A 152 11.44 -2.72 -5.06
N ASP A 153 11.52 -3.84 -4.34
CA ASP A 153 10.53 -4.28 -3.36
C ASP A 153 11.21 -4.28 -1.98
N ILE A 154 10.78 -3.40 -1.09
CA ILE A 154 11.46 -3.11 0.18
C ILE A 154 10.55 -3.51 1.33
N ASP A 155 10.95 -4.50 2.11
CA ASP A 155 10.36 -4.79 3.42
C ASP A 155 11.15 -4.02 4.49
N LEU A 156 10.47 -3.19 5.28
CA LEU A 156 11.06 -2.33 6.31
C LEU A 156 10.25 -2.40 7.60
N SER A 157 10.89 -2.78 8.70
CA SER A 157 10.35 -2.68 10.05
C SER A 157 11.15 -1.66 10.84
N ALA A 158 10.46 -0.75 11.53
CA ALA A 158 11.08 0.19 12.45
C ALA A 158 10.45 0.06 13.85
N GLU A 159 11.28 -0.29 14.83
CA GLU A 159 10.94 -0.30 16.26
C GLU A 159 11.40 1.02 16.88
N ILE A 160 10.50 1.72 17.54
CA ILE A 160 10.69 3.14 17.88
C ILE A 160 10.99 3.29 19.37
N PHE A 161 12.15 3.87 19.69
CA PHE A 161 12.64 4.09 21.06
C PHE A 161 12.79 5.59 21.34
N GLY A 162 11.67 6.32 21.22
CA GLY A 162 11.61 7.76 21.49
C GLY A 162 12.06 8.67 20.34
N ALA A 163 12.38 8.13 19.15
CA ALA A 163 12.49 8.94 17.94
C ALA A 163 11.18 9.70 17.68
N LYS A 164 11.28 10.95 17.24
CA LYS A 164 10.12 11.78 16.86
C LYS A 164 9.66 11.45 15.46
N GLU A 165 10.61 11.24 14.56
CA GLU A 165 10.36 10.78 13.20
C GLU A 165 11.32 9.66 12.83
N VAL A 166 10.83 8.72 12.04
CA VAL A 166 11.62 7.64 11.44
C VAL A 166 11.18 7.45 10.00
N GLY A 167 12.03 6.91 9.15
CA GLY A 167 11.62 6.67 7.78
C GLY A 167 12.72 6.26 6.82
N LEU A 168 12.36 6.31 5.54
CA LEU A 168 13.19 6.00 4.39
C LEU A 168 13.15 7.19 3.43
N ARG A 169 14.32 7.68 3.05
CA ARG A 169 14.52 8.64 1.97
C ARG A 169 14.73 7.90 0.66
N ILE A 170 14.10 8.39 -0.40
CA ILE A 170 14.20 7.92 -1.79
C ILE A 170 14.53 9.15 -2.64
N GLY A 171 15.78 9.29 -3.06
CA GLY A 171 16.29 10.50 -3.70
C GLY A 171 16.11 11.74 -2.82
N SER A 172 15.35 12.72 -3.33
CA SER A 172 15.05 13.97 -2.63
C SER A 172 13.79 13.92 -1.74
N VAL A 173 13.01 12.84 -1.78
CA VAL A 173 11.75 12.70 -1.02
C VAL A 173 11.87 11.69 0.13
N GLU A 174 11.02 11.85 1.14
CA GLU A 174 11.05 11.01 2.34
C GLU A 174 9.67 10.40 2.62
N VAL A 175 9.66 9.09 2.86
CA VAL A 175 8.57 8.39 3.54
C VAL A 175 8.82 8.54 5.03
N VAL A 176 7.99 9.34 5.69
CA VAL A 176 8.19 9.75 7.10
C VAL A 176 7.06 9.20 7.95
N TYR A 177 7.39 8.53 9.05
CA TYR A 177 6.45 8.29 10.14
C TYR A 177 6.68 9.30 11.26
N ASP A 178 5.64 10.06 11.59
CA ASP A 178 5.59 11.01 12.70
C ASP A 178 4.93 10.36 13.91
N THR A 179 5.71 10.19 14.98
CA THR A 179 5.27 9.49 16.19
C THR A 179 4.27 10.27 17.02
N ALA A 180 4.36 11.61 17.03
CA ALA A 180 3.47 12.44 17.82
C ALA A 180 2.07 12.46 17.22
N GLN A 181 1.99 12.40 15.89
CA GLN A 181 0.73 12.40 15.15
C GLN A 181 0.22 10.98 14.84
N SER A 182 1.07 9.96 14.98
CA SER A 182 0.80 8.60 14.51
C SER A 182 0.41 8.58 13.02
N THR A 183 1.21 9.27 12.21
CA THR A 183 0.89 9.54 10.80
C THR A 183 2.06 9.16 9.91
N LEU A 184 1.77 8.37 8.87
CA LEU A 184 2.67 8.14 7.75
C LEU A 184 2.48 9.25 6.72
N ARG A 185 3.58 9.82 6.20
CA ARG A 185 3.57 10.87 5.19
C ARG A 185 4.49 10.51 4.03
N PHE A 186 4.08 10.86 2.82
CA PHE A 186 4.93 10.82 1.64
C PHE A 186 4.47 11.91 0.66
N LYS A 187 5.36 12.87 0.36
CA LYS A 187 5.01 14.10 -0.36
C LYS A 187 3.83 14.82 0.33
N ASP A 188 2.80 15.21 -0.42
CA ASP A 188 1.60 15.87 0.12
C ASP A 188 0.56 14.88 0.67
N GLN A 189 0.85 13.58 0.64
CA GLN A 189 -0.05 12.52 1.08
C GLN A 189 0.20 12.15 2.55
N SER A 190 -0.86 11.75 3.25
CA SER A 190 -0.77 11.30 4.62
C SER A 190 -1.83 10.25 4.98
N ALA A 191 -1.49 9.36 5.90
CA ALA A 191 -2.39 8.35 6.42
C ALA A 191 -2.18 8.13 7.93
N PRO A 192 -3.25 7.91 8.71
CA PRO A 192 -3.11 7.46 10.09
C PRO A 192 -2.48 6.06 10.11
N LEU A 193 -1.49 5.86 10.98
CA LEU A 193 -0.79 4.59 11.13
C LEU A 193 -0.44 4.36 12.61
N GLN A 194 -1.18 3.47 13.25
CA GLN A 194 -0.91 3.06 14.63
C GLN A 194 0.20 2.00 14.66
N PRO A 195 1.23 2.13 15.50
CA PRO A 195 2.23 1.08 15.66
C PRO A 195 1.60 -0.19 16.24
N ILE A 196 2.08 -1.35 15.80
CA ILE A 196 1.72 -2.66 16.35
C ILE A 196 2.91 -3.11 17.17
N ASP A 197 2.71 -3.31 18.47
CA ASP A 197 3.78 -3.68 19.42
C ASP A 197 5.01 -2.76 19.36
N GLY A 198 4.77 -1.44 19.25
CA GLY A 198 5.82 -0.42 19.17
C GLY A 198 6.56 -0.36 17.82
N LYS A 199 6.06 -1.08 16.81
CA LYS A 199 6.66 -1.17 15.48
C LYS A 199 5.72 -0.64 14.41
N ILE A 200 6.32 0.00 13.40
CA ILE A 200 5.68 0.16 12.10
C ILE A 200 6.34 -0.80 11.12
N GLN A 201 5.52 -1.37 10.24
CA GLN A 201 5.99 -2.19 9.13
C GLN A 201 5.58 -1.51 7.83
N LEU A 202 6.50 -1.32 6.91
CA LEU A 202 6.27 -0.77 5.59
C LEU A 202 6.78 -1.79 4.57
N ARG A 203 5.99 -2.05 3.54
CA ARG A 203 6.47 -2.63 2.31
C ARG A 203 6.34 -1.57 1.21
N LEU A 204 7.42 -1.29 0.48
CA LEU A 204 7.43 -0.28 -0.57
C LEU A 204 7.78 -0.93 -1.89
N LEU A 205 6.96 -0.69 -2.92
CA LEU A 205 7.34 -0.95 -4.30
C LEU A 205 7.79 0.36 -4.91
N VAL A 206 9.06 0.45 -5.30
CA VAL A 206 9.65 1.60 -5.96
C VAL A 206 9.83 1.26 -7.43
N ASP A 207 9.23 2.06 -8.31
CA ASP A 207 9.40 2.01 -9.75
C ASP A 207 9.72 3.43 -10.26
N ARG A 208 10.04 3.56 -11.55
CA ARG A 208 10.53 4.79 -12.18
C ARG A 208 9.61 5.99 -12.02
N THR A 209 8.30 5.75 -11.92
CA THR A 209 7.26 6.78 -11.86
C THR A 209 6.31 6.63 -10.67
N SER A 210 6.58 5.71 -9.74
CA SER A 210 5.71 5.47 -8.59
C SER A 210 6.45 4.96 -7.36
N VAL A 211 5.84 5.23 -6.21
CA VAL A 211 6.12 4.52 -4.97
C VAL A 211 4.80 4.04 -4.40
N GLU A 212 4.64 2.73 -4.25
CA GLU A 212 3.47 2.11 -3.65
C GLU A 212 3.80 1.62 -2.24
N ILE A 213 3.17 2.23 -1.22
CA ILE A 213 3.47 1.97 0.18
C ILE A 213 2.34 1.16 0.81
N PHE A 214 2.67 -0.01 1.36
CA PHE A 214 1.78 -0.90 2.09
C PHE A 214 2.23 -0.95 3.55
N ALA A 215 1.52 -0.25 4.43
CA ALA A 215 1.89 -0.17 5.84
C ALA A 215 1.07 -1.13 6.71
N ASN A 216 1.73 -1.65 7.75
CA ASN A 216 1.21 -2.62 8.73
C ASN A 216 0.46 -3.77 8.07
N GLN A 217 1.18 -4.52 7.24
CA GLN A 217 0.66 -5.68 6.50
C GLN A 217 -0.55 -5.35 5.61
N GLY A 218 -0.61 -4.11 5.13
CA GLY A 218 -1.63 -3.68 4.16
C GLY A 218 -2.80 -2.94 4.74
N ARG A 219 -2.80 -2.63 6.05
CA ARG A 219 -3.86 -1.81 6.68
C ARG A 219 -3.98 -0.44 6.02
N VAL A 220 -2.87 0.12 5.58
CA VAL A 220 -2.81 1.36 4.82
C VAL A 220 -2.13 1.06 3.49
N TYR A 221 -2.78 1.51 2.41
CA TYR A 221 -2.22 1.50 1.08
C TYR A 221 -2.12 2.94 0.57
N MET A 222 -0.92 3.33 0.13
CA MET A 222 -0.60 4.70 -0.30
C MET A 222 0.25 4.65 -1.58
N PRO A 223 -0.38 4.44 -2.74
CA PRO A 223 0.25 4.56 -4.05
C PRO A 223 0.39 6.03 -4.45
N VAL A 224 1.62 6.47 -4.70
CA VAL A 224 1.92 7.87 -4.99
C VAL A 224 2.74 7.98 -6.26
N HIS A 225 2.35 8.92 -7.11
CA HIS A 225 3.09 9.20 -8.33
C HIS A 225 4.38 9.95 -7.98
N HIS A 226 5.52 9.41 -8.40
CA HIS A 226 6.81 9.99 -8.10
C HIS A 226 7.81 9.67 -9.20
N ILE A 227 8.32 10.72 -9.84
CA ILE A 227 9.45 10.63 -10.76
C ILE A 227 10.66 11.18 -10.00
N PRO A 228 11.74 10.40 -9.82
CA PRO A 228 12.96 10.87 -9.19
C PRO A 228 13.54 12.11 -9.89
N GLU A 229 13.88 13.13 -9.11
CA GLU A 229 14.56 14.33 -9.64
C GLU A 229 15.98 13.96 -10.09
N ASP A 230 16.37 14.39 -11.29
CA ASP A 230 17.68 14.10 -11.91
C ASP A 230 18.05 12.60 -11.95
N GLY A 231 17.07 11.70 -11.83
CA GLY A 231 17.29 10.26 -11.73
C GLY A 231 17.91 9.80 -10.40
N ASP A 232 17.89 10.63 -9.35
CA ASP A 232 18.41 10.27 -8.02
C ASP A 232 17.50 9.26 -7.32
N THR A 233 17.95 8.01 -7.29
CA THR A 233 17.27 6.88 -6.63
C THR A 233 17.96 6.47 -5.33
N SER A 234 18.82 7.33 -4.77
CA SER A 234 19.56 7.03 -3.54
C SER A 234 18.62 6.73 -2.37
N LEU A 235 18.98 5.73 -1.57
CA LEU A 235 18.22 5.34 -0.39
C LEU A 235 18.94 5.70 0.90
N ALA A 236 18.20 6.20 1.88
CA ALA A 236 18.73 6.38 3.24
C ALA A 236 17.68 6.13 4.32
N LEU A 237 18.05 5.40 5.37
CA LEU A 237 17.24 5.30 6.58
C LEU A 237 17.56 6.46 7.52
N PHE A 238 16.56 6.98 8.21
CA PHE A 238 16.78 8.04 9.19
C PHE A 238 15.96 7.88 10.45
N SER A 239 16.48 8.43 11.54
CA SER A 239 15.75 8.72 12.77
C SER A 239 16.01 10.16 13.18
N ARG A 240 14.99 10.89 13.64
CA ARG A 240 15.10 12.27 14.12
C ARG A 240 14.57 12.37 15.54
N GLY A 241 15.29 13.12 16.37
CA GLY A 241 14.83 13.43 17.73
C GLY A 241 14.79 12.24 18.70
N GLY A 242 15.46 11.13 18.39
CA GLY A 242 15.60 9.97 19.28
C GLY A 242 16.03 8.71 18.55
N LYS A 243 15.91 7.55 19.22
CA LYS A 243 16.41 6.26 18.77
C LYS A 243 15.34 5.42 18.08
N ALA A 244 15.74 4.66 17.06
CA ALA A 244 14.93 3.63 16.42
C ALA A 244 15.83 2.48 15.93
N SER A 245 15.29 1.26 15.95
CA SER A 245 15.93 0.08 15.36
C SER A 245 15.20 -0.32 14.10
N PHE A 246 15.93 -0.44 13.00
CA PHE A 246 15.42 -0.85 11.71
C PHE A 246 15.86 -2.29 11.40
N SER A 247 14.95 -3.06 10.81
CA SER A 247 15.26 -4.32 10.14
C SER A 247 14.64 -4.24 8.75
N TYR A 248 15.40 -4.56 7.71
CA TYR A 248 14.92 -4.44 6.35
C TYR A 248 15.45 -5.54 5.45
N ALA A 249 14.73 -5.78 4.36
CA ALA A 249 15.19 -6.51 3.19
C ALA A 249 14.87 -5.67 1.95
N VAL A 250 15.90 -5.26 1.22
CA VAL A 250 15.72 -4.64 -0.10
C VAL A 250 15.87 -5.72 -1.16
N HIS A 251 14.85 -5.90 -1.98
CA HIS A 251 14.86 -6.77 -3.14
C HIS A 251 15.02 -5.93 -4.41
N GLU A 252 16.15 -6.07 -5.09
CA GLU A 252 16.35 -5.50 -6.42
C GLU A 252 15.56 -6.34 -7.43
N LEU A 253 14.73 -5.67 -8.25
CA LEU A 253 13.82 -6.30 -9.19
C LEU A 253 14.33 -6.18 -10.63
N LYS A 254 14.10 -7.20 -11.44
CA LYS A 254 14.25 -7.12 -12.91
C LYS A 254 13.03 -6.50 -13.57
N SER A 255 13.24 -6.01 -14.78
CA SER A 255 12.17 -5.59 -15.69
C SER A 255 11.25 -6.76 -16.05
N ILE A 256 9.95 -6.47 -16.24
CA ILE A 256 8.98 -7.42 -16.83
C ILE A 256 8.95 -7.36 -18.36
N TRP A 257 9.68 -6.41 -18.96
CA TRP A 257 9.70 -6.16 -20.40
C TRP A 257 10.91 -6.78 -21.11
N GLU A 258 11.85 -7.32 -20.34
CA GLU A 258 13.06 -8.01 -20.83
C GLU A 258 12.96 -9.51 -20.56
#